data_AF-A0A1S3QR92-F1
#
_entry.id   AF-A0A1S3QR92-F1
#
_cell.length_a   1.000
_cell.length_b   1.000
_cell.length_c   1.000
_cell.angle_alpha   90.00
_cell.angle_beta   90.00
_cell.angle_gamma   90.00
#
_symmetry.space_group_name_H-M   'P 1'
#
loop_
_entity.id
_entity.type
_entity.pdbx_description
1 polymer ?
#
loop_
_entity_poly.entity_id
_entity_poly.type
_entity_poly.pdbx_seq_one_letter_code
_entity_poly.pdbx_strand_id
1 'polypeptide(L)'
;MNKQPSKESLKDKVKGIFGLGSPRPPSKQTDSKPSEFIITLDILKELHPDCGLSNRIRVANHVCDLAKAKKFEENAVEAVWKAVEDMLTPEQPPEARHAVLLLLRAIIQGQGERLGPLRAFFFKVIRDYQPSNEDLSDRLEVFKALTENGKDITYLEEDIAGFVLLWMDIGLTADFLHVLVNLVKFNSCYLDQNVSVMVQKICLLCNRTTASTDIEVVFHLL
;
A
#
# COMPACT_ATOMS: atom_id res chain seq x y z
N MET A 1 -78.88 -12.45 -44.70
CA MET A 1 -78.47 -12.16 -43.31
C MET A 1 -77.64 -13.32 -42.79
N ASN A 2 -76.58 -12.99 -42.06
CA ASN A 2 -75.35 -13.74 -41.75
C ASN A 2 -75.48 -15.10 -41.03
N LYS A 3 -74.52 -16.00 -41.34
CA LYS A 3 -73.68 -16.76 -40.37
C LYS A 3 -72.43 -17.32 -41.10
N GLN A 4 -71.24 -17.20 -40.47
CA GLN A 4 -69.94 -17.76 -40.91
C GLN A 4 -69.92 -19.30 -40.86
N PRO A 5 -69.00 -19.96 -41.59
CA PRO A 5 -67.80 -20.50 -40.90
C PRO A 5 -66.47 -20.51 -41.72
N SER A 6 -65.37 -20.49 -40.95
CA SER A 6 -64.02 -21.11 -41.12
C SER A 6 -63.33 -21.19 -42.49
N LYS A 7 -62.15 -20.54 -42.58
CA LYS A 7 -61.05 -20.93 -43.47
C LYS A 7 -59.75 -21.01 -42.66
N GLU A 8 -59.30 -22.23 -42.37
CA GLU A 8 -57.92 -22.52 -42.02
C GLU A 8 -57.05 -22.46 -43.29
N SER A 9 -55.90 -21.79 -43.21
CA SER A 9 -54.89 -21.82 -44.28
C SER A 9 -53.48 -21.68 -43.70
N LEU A 10 -52.85 -22.84 -43.48
CA LEU A 10 -51.46 -23.18 -43.81
C LEU A 10 -50.44 -22.03 -43.91
N LYS A 11 -50.12 -21.36 -42.80
CA LYS A 11 -48.95 -20.47 -42.71
C LYS A 11 -48.11 -20.62 -41.44
N ASP A 12 -48.37 -21.62 -40.61
CA ASP A 12 -47.50 -21.95 -39.47
C ASP A 12 -46.52 -23.06 -39.85
N LYS A 13 -45.41 -22.68 -40.48
CA LYS A 13 -44.08 -23.27 -40.23
C LYS A 13 -43.00 -22.66 -41.13
N VAL A 14 -42.02 -22.08 -40.44
CA VAL A 14 -40.60 -21.91 -40.84
C VAL A 14 -40.33 -20.89 -41.94
N LYS A 15 -39.83 -19.72 -41.54
CA LYS A 15 -38.83 -18.94 -42.30
C LYS A 15 -38.15 -17.88 -41.41
N GLY A 16 -36.81 -17.96 -41.37
CA GLY A 16 -35.85 -16.86 -41.13
C GLY A 16 -35.85 -16.28 -39.72
N ILE A 17 -34.83 -16.44 -38.86
CA ILE A 17 -33.38 -16.34 -39.09
C ILE A 17 -33.07 -15.05 -39.87
N PHE A 18 -32.44 -14.11 -39.16
CA PHE A 18 -32.05 -12.74 -39.52
C PHE A 18 -33.14 -11.65 -39.45
N GLY A 19 -33.04 -10.81 -38.41
CA GLY A 19 -33.54 -9.43 -38.45
C GLY A 19 -34.31 -8.97 -37.20
N LEU A 20 -33.67 -8.09 -36.43
CA LEU A 20 -34.25 -7.14 -35.47
C LEU A 20 -34.93 -7.70 -34.20
N GLY A 21 -34.11 -7.93 -33.17
CA GLY A 21 -34.57 -8.03 -31.79
C GLY A 21 -35.04 -6.68 -31.24
N SER A 22 -36.12 -6.71 -30.46
CA SER A 22 -36.68 -5.57 -29.71
C SER A 22 -35.62 -4.84 -28.86
N PRO A 23 -35.75 -3.52 -28.65
CA PRO A 23 -34.82 -2.76 -27.84
C PRO A 23 -34.84 -3.28 -26.40
N ARG A 24 -33.71 -3.83 -25.97
CA ARG A 24 -33.43 -4.18 -24.58
C ARG A 24 -33.51 -2.90 -23.75
N PRO A 25 -34.22 -2.87 -22.60
CA PRO A 25 -34.15 -1.72 -21.72
C PRO A 25 -32.68 -1.52 -21.30
N PRO A 26 -32.19 -0.27 -21.19
CA PRO A 26 -30.81 -0.02 -20.83
C PRO A 26 -30.60 -0.55 -19.42
N SER A 27 -29.81 -1.62 -19.30
CA SER A 27 -29.23 -2.01 -18.03
C SER A 27 -28.36 -0.84 -17.58
N LYS A 28 -28.88 -0.04 -16.64
CA LYS A 28 -28.04 0.82 -15.81
C LYS A 28 -27.12 -0.11 -15.01
N GLN A 29 -26.01 -0.51 -15.61
CA GLN A 29 -24.81 -0.78 -14.83
C GLN A 29 -24.41 0.58 -14.28
N THR A 30 -24.97 0.92 -13.12
CA THR A 30 -24.27 1.84 -12.23
C THR A 30 -23.02 1.08 -11.82
N ASP A 31 -21.93 1.28 -12.54
CA ASP A 31 -20.61 1.20 -11.94
C ASP A 31 -20.64 2.23 -10.81
N SER A 32 -21.10 1.81 -9.63
CA SER A 32 -21.03 2.63 -8.44
C SER A 32 -19.55 2.65 -8.06
N LYS A 33 -18.78 3.49 -8.76
CA LYS A 33 -17.43 3.86 -8.31
C LYS A 33 -17.58 4.21 -6.83
N PRO A 34 -16.93 3.50 -5.90
CA PRO A 34 -17.09 3.80 -4.49
C PRO A 34 -16.79 5.28 -4.28
N SER A 35 -17.73 5.98 -3.63
CA SER A 35 -17.65 7.44 -3.46
C SER A 35 -16.34 7.78 -2.77
N GLU A 36 -15.53 8.61 -3.43
CA GLU A 36 -14.28 9.08 -2.87
C GLU A 36 -14.55 10.00 -1.68
N PHE A 37 -13.69 9.92 -0.67
CA PHE A 37 -13.73 10.77 0.50
C PHE A 37 -12.88 12.02 0.26
N ILE A 38 -13.49 13.16 0.51
CA ILE A 38 -12.87 14.47 0.35
C ILE A 38 -12.12 14.80 1.63
N ILE A 39 -10.81 15.01 1.54
CA ILE A 39 -10.04 15.55 2.68
C ILE A 39 -10.37 17.04 2.75
N THR A 40 -11.20 17.42 3.72
CA THR A 40 -11.70 18.78 3.80
C THR A 40 -10.59 19.77 4.14
N LEU A 41 -10.77 21.02 3.70
CA LEU A 41 -9.87 22.11 4.06
C LEU A 41 -9.77 22.31 5.59
N ASP A 42 -10.83 22.00 6.34
CA ASP A 42 -10.82 22.10 7.80
C ASP A 42 -9.89 21.05 8.44
N ILE A 43 -9.88 19.81 7.92
CA ILE A 43 -8.89 18.80 8.35
C ILE A 43 -7.47 19.30 8.07
N LEU A 44 -7.21 19.84 6.87
CA LEU A 44 -5.88 20.34 6.51
C LEU A 44 -5.46 21.54 7.37
N LYS A 45 -6.39 22.44 7.71
CA LYS A 45 -6.13 23.56 8.63
C LYS A 45 -5.76 23.08 10.03
N GLU A 46 -6.44 22.04 10.53
CA GLU A 46 -6.12 21.47 11.85
C GLU A 46 -4.77 20.71 11.88
N LEU A 47 -4.28 20.28 10.72
CA LEU A 47 -2.94 19.71 10.55
C LEU A 47 -1.84 20.76 10.31
N HIS A 48 -2.19 22.03 10.10
CA HIS A 48 -1.23 23.07 9.77
C HIS A 48 -0.18 23.28 10.88
N PRO A 49 1.08 23.65 10.57
CA PRO A 49 2.12 23.92 11.57
C PRO A 49 1.77 24.98 12.63
N ASP A 50 0.83 25.89 12.31
CA ASP A 50 0.33 26.89 13.27
C ASP A 50 -0.55 26.28 14.37
N CYS A 51 -1.04 25.06 14.19
CA CYS A 51 -1.76 24.33 15.23
C CYS A 51 -0.81 23.69 16.25
N GLY A 52 -1.24 23.62 17.50
CA GLY A 52 -0.49 22.93 18.54
C GLY A 52 -0.25 21.46 18.20
N LEU A 53 0.94 20.94 18.50
CA LEU A 53 1.37 19.59 18.12
C LEU A 53 0.40 18.49 18.56
N SER A 54 -0.14 18.57 19.77
CA SER A 54 -1.14 17.61 20.28
C SER A 54 -2.41 17.58 19.41
N ASN A 55 -2.84 18.74 18.90
CA ASN A 55 -3.97 18.83 17.97
C ASN A 55 -3.65 18.13 16.65
N ARG A 56 -2.47 18.40 16.10
CA ARG A 56 -2.01 17.84 14.83
C ARG A 56 -1.91 16.31 14.91
N ILE A 57 -1.35 15.76 15.99
CA ILE A 57 -1.30 14.31 16.25
C ILE A 57 -2.71 13.70 16.31
N ARG A 58 -3.65 14.34 17.04
CA ARG A 58 -5.04 13.88 17.13
C ARG A 58 -5.69 13.83 15.75
N VAL A 59 -5.52 14.88 14.94
CA VAL A 59 -6.10 14.93 13.59
C VAL A 59 -5.43 13.95 12.65
N ALA A 60 -4.10 13.78 12.73
CA ALA A 60 -3.37 12.77 11.95
C ALA A 60 -3.92 11.36 12.24
N ASN A 61 -4.15 11.02 13.51
CA ASN A 61 -4.77 9.76 13.90
C ASN A 61 -6.19 9.59 13.35
N HIS A 62 -6.99 10.67 13.33
CA HIS A 62 -8.29 10.63 12.67
C HIS A 62 -8.17 10.36 11.16
N VAL A 63 -7.19 10.97 10.49
CA VAL A 63 -6.92 10.71 9.07
C VAL A 63 -6.44 9.27 8.84
N CYS A 64 -5.71 8.65 9.78
CA CYS A 64 -5.38 7.23 9.72
C CYS A 64 -6.65 6.35 9.62
N ASP A 65 -7.66 6.63 10.44
CA ASP A 65 -8.92 5.89 10.43
C ASP A 65 -9.69 6.09 9.12
N LEU A 66 -9.72 7.34 8.63
CA LEU A 66 -10.32 7.66 7.33
C LEU A 66 -9.60 6.94 6.18
N ALA A 67 -8.27 6.90 6.19
CA ALA A 67 -7.47 6.25 5.15
C ALA A 67 -7.76 4.75 5.07
N LYS A 68 -7.95 4.09 6.22
CA LYS A 68 -8.28 2.67 6.29
C LYS A 68 -9.71 2.38 5.83
N ALA A 69 -10.65 3.30 6.12
CA ALA A 69 -12.07 3.08 5.88
C ALA A 69 -12.57 3.59 4.52
N LYS A 70 -11.85 4.54 3.89
CA LYS A 70 -12.31 5.27 2.72
C LYS A 70 -11.18 5.43 1.69
N LYS A 71 -11.57 5.55 0.42
CA LYS A 71 -10.66 5.91 -0.66
C LYS A 71 -10.67 7.42 -0.81
N PHE A 72 -9.51 8.05 -0.71
CA PHE A 72 -9.41 9.50 -0.84
C PHE A 72 -9.59 9.95 -2.28
N GLU A 73 -10.02 11.20 -2.46
CA GLU A 73 -9.99 11.88 -3.75
C GLU A 73 -8.57 12.04 -4.31
N GLU A 74 -8.47 12.44 -5.58
CA GLU A 74 -7.19 12.72 -6.23
C GLU A 74 -6.42 13.84 -5.50
N ASN A 75 -5.09 13.71 -5.40
CA ASN A 75 -4.17 14.66 -4.74
C ASN A 75 -4.34 14.80 -3.21
N ALA A 76 -5.31 14.14 -2.59
CA ALA A 76 -5.54 14.25 -1.15
C ALA A 76 -4.41 13.66 -0.31
N VAL A 77 -3.77 12.60 -0.78
CA VAL A 77 -2.63 11.97 -0.08
C VAL A 77 -1.44 12.94 -0.02
N GLU A 78 -1.18 13.63 -1.13
CA GLU A 78 -0.13 14.63 -1.27
C GLU A 78 -0.41 15.85 -0.40
N ALA A 79 -1.67 16.31 -0.35
CA ALA A 79 -2.08 17.42 0.52
C ALA A 79 -1.91 17.07 2.01
N VAL A 80 -2.32 15.85 2.40
CA VAL A 80 -2.13 15.35 3.78
C VAL A 80 -0.64 15.25 4.10
N TRP A 81 0.16 14.66 3.22
CA TRP A 81 1.61 14.56 3.41
C TRP A 81 2.24 15.94 3.61
N LYS A 82 1.91 16.89 2.74
CA LYS A 82 2.46 18.26 2.81
C LYS A 82 2.13 18.96 4.14
N ALA A 83 0.98 18.63 4.74
CA ALA A 83 0.56 19.20 6.01
C ALA A 83 1.28 18.61 7.23
N VAL A 84 1.96 17.47 7.10
CA VAL A 84 2.57 16.74 8.23
C VAL A 84 4.05 16.40 8.06
N GLU A 85 4.65 16.68 6.91
CA GLU A 85 6.06 16.31 6.64
C GLU A 85 7.05 16.92 7.65
N ASP A 86 6.73 18.10 8.20
CA ASP A 86 7.52 18.77 9.24
C ASP A 86 7.46 18.07 10.61
N MET A 87 6.48 17.19 10.82
CA MET A 87 6.38 16.37 12.03
C MET A 87 7.29 15.13 12.00
N LEU A 88 7.87 14.81 10.83
CA LEU A 88 8.81 13.70 10.63
C LEU A 88 10.26 14.19 10.49
N THR A 89 10.64 15.26 11.20
CA THR A 89 12.04 15.69 11.30
C THR A 89 12.69 15.17 12.58
N PRO A 90 14.02 14.96 12.62
CA PRO A 90 14.72 14.47 13.80
C PRO A 90 14.56 15.35 15.06
N GLU A 91 14.25 16.63 14.89
CA GLU A 91 14.07 17.61 15.97
C GLU A 91 12.70 17.49 16.65
N GLN A 92 11.73 16.85 15.99
CA GLN A 92 10.39 16.66 16.55
C GLN A 92 10.39 15.58 17.62
N PRO A 93 9.51 15.67 18.63
CA PRO A 93 9.41 14.64 19.65
C PRO A 93 8.90 13.31 19.06
N PRO A 94 9.22 12.16 19.69
CA PRO A 94 8.91 10.84 19.15
C PRO A 94 7.43 10.65 18.80
N GLU A 95 6.53 11.16 19.64
CA GLU A 95 5.08 11.02 19.45
C GLU A 95 4.60 11.66 18.14
N ALA A 96 5.24 12.74 17.71
CA ALA A 96 4.94 13.39 16.43
C ALA A 96 5.41 12.54 15.25
N ARG A 97 6.65 12.04 15.33
CA ARG A 97 7.26 11.24 14.27
C ARG A 97 6.53 9.89 14.11
N HIS A 98 6.21 9.24 15.22
CA HIS A 98 5.40 8.00 15.25
C HIS A 98 4.01 8.23 14.66
N ALA A 99 3.35 9.36 14.96
CA ALA A 99 2.06 9.68 14.36
C ALA A 99 2.13 9.79 12.82
N VAL A 100 3.21 10.37 12.27
CA VAL A 100 3.40 10.44 10.81
C VAL A 100 3.71 9.05 10.22
N LEU A 101 4.56 8.25 10.85
CA LEU A 101 4.85 6.89 10.38
C LEU A 101 3.59 6.00 10.39
N LEU A 102 2.76 6.11 11.43
CA LEU A 102 1.46 5.45 11.51
C LEU A 102 0.51 5.91 10.40
N LEU A 103 0.50 7.21 10.11
CA LEU A 103 -0.29 7.78 9.01
C LEU A 103 0.16 7.27 7.65
N LEU A 104 1.47 7.25 7.39
CA LEU A 104 2.03 6.67 6.16
C LEU A 104 1.59 5.21 6.01
N ARG A 105 1.76 4.39 7.05
CA ARG A 105 1.31 2.99 7.04
C ARG A 105 -0.18 2.86 6.74
N ALA A 106 -1.02 3.67 7.39
CA ALA A 106 -2.47 3.67 7.19
C ALA A 106 -2.87 4.07 5.76
N ILE A 107 -2.22 5.09 5.19
CA ILE A 107 -2.42 5.52 3.79
C ILE A 107 -2.01 4.39 2.84
N ILE A 108 -0.84 3.79 3.05
CA ILE A 108 -0.31 2.74 2.19
C ILE A 108 -1.26 1.54 2.14
N GLN A 109 -1.68 1.05 3.30
CA GLN A 109 -2.63 -0.08 3.40
C GLN A 109 -4.02 0.29 2.89
N GLY A 110 -4.49 1.49 3.23
CA GLY A 110 -5.85 1.92 2.98
C GLY A 110 -6.10 2.34 1.53
N GLN A 111 -5.13 2.99 0.89
CA GLN A 111 -5.27 3.46 -0.50
C GLN A 111 -4.83 2.38 -1.51
N GLY A 112 -3.78 1.62 -1.21
CA GLY A 112 -3.31 0.49 -2.02
C GLY A 112 -2.81 0.92 -3.40
N GLU A 113 -3.24 0.22 -4.45
CA GLU A 113 -2.80 0.45 -5.84
C GLU A 113 -3.03 1.89 -6.35
N ARG A 114 -4.00 2.62 -5.79
CA ARG A 114 -4.28 4.03 -6.13
C ARG A 114 -3.10 4.97 -5.88
N LEU A 115 -2.13 4.56 -5.06
CA LEU A 115 -0.96 5.38 -4.77
C LEU A 115 -0.04 5.51 -5.98
N GLY A 116 0.00 4.52 -6.87
CA GLY A 116 0.86 4.55 -8.05
C GLY A 116 2.30 4.98 -7.70
N PRO A 117 2.87 5.99 -8.41
CA PRO A 117 4.22 6.49 -8.16
C PRO A 117 4.48 7.04 -6.74
N LEU A 118 3.45 7.39 -5.96
CA LEU A 118 3.64 7.84 -4.56
C LEU A 118 4.29 6.75 -3.69
N ARG A 119 4.21 5.47 -4.10
CA ARG A 119 4.92 4.37 -3.45
C ARG A 119 6.44 4.61 -3.42
N ALA A 120 7.03 5.04 -4.54
CA ALA A 120 8.45 5.39 -4.61
C ALA A 120 8.78 6.58 -3.70
N PHE A 121 7.90 7.58 -3.69
CA PHE A 121 8.07 8.75 -2.83
C PHE A 121 8.08 8.37 -1.34
N PHE A 122 7.09 7.61 -0.87
CA PHE A 122 7.04 7.15 0.52
C PHE A 122 8.17 6.19 0.88
N PHE A 123 8.61 5.36 -0.07
CA PHE A 123 9.80 4.54 0.14
C PHE A 123 11.05 5.41 0.36
N LYS A 124 11.24 6.45 -0.46
CA LYS A 124 12.33 7.41 -0.28
C LYS A 124 12.26 8.11 1.07
N VAL A 125 11.07 8.51 1.52
CA VAL A 125 10.86 9.11 2.85
C VAL A 125 11.41 8.19 3.95
N ILE A 126 11.03 6.91 3.97
CA ILE A 126 11.48 6.00 5.04
C ILE A 126 12.94 5.53 4.89
N ARG A 127 13.48 5.53 3.66
CA ARG A 127 14.88 5.21 3.38
C ARG A 127 15.81 6.32 3.83
N ASP A 128 15.52 7.56 3.41
CA ASP A 128 16.38 8.73 3.63
C ASP A 128 16.25 9.27 5.07
N TYR A 129 15.22 8.84 5.81
CA TYR A 129 15.06 9.13 7.22
C TYR A 129 16.26 8.60 8.03
N GLN A 130 17.02 9.53 8.61
CA GLN A 130 18.21 9.21 9.42
C GLN A 130 17.80 8.37 10.63
N PRO A 131 18.64 7.42 11.08
CA PRO A 131 18.23 6.46 12.09
C PRO A 131 17.98 7.14 13.43
N SER A 132 16.70 7.25 13.77
CA SER A 132 16.23 7.33 15.15
C SER A 132 15.90 5.91 15.60
N ASN A 133 16.69 5.37 16.53
CA ASN A 133 16.57 3.97 16.98
C ASN A 133 15.16 3.65 17.53
N GLU A 134 14.51 4.64 18.16
CA GLU A 134 13.15 4.52 18.69
C GLU A 134 12.07 4.43 17.59
N ASP A 135 12.39 4.79 16.34
CA ASP A 135 11.43 4.79 15.23
C ASP A 135 11.60 3.56 14.30
N LEU A 136 12.60 2.71 14.56
CA LEU A 136 12.93 1.58 13.68
C LEU A 136 11.74 0.63 13.51
N SER A 137 11.01 0.32 14.59
CA SER A 137 9.86 -0.58 14.51
C SER A 137 8.78 -0.03 13.57
N ASP A 138 8.40 1.24 13.74
CA ASP A 138 7.38 1.88 12.91
C ASP A 138 7.83 2.04 11.46
N ARG A 139 9.11 2.39 11.22
CA ARG A 139 9.68 2.45 9.87
C ARG A 139 9.62 1.11 9.15
N LEU A 140 9.94 0.02 9.85
CA LEU A 140 9.86 -1.32 9.29
C LEU A 140 8.40 -1.69 8.96
N GLU A 141 7.43 -1.27 9.78
CA GLU A 141 6.02 -1.49 9.51
C GLU A 141 5.51 -0.71 8.28
N VAL A 142 6.02 0.51 8.04
CA VAL A 142 5.75 1.25 6.79
C VAL A 142 6.35 0.52 5.60
N PHE A 143 7.58 0.02 5.71
CA PHE A 143 8.23 -0.75 4.65
C PHE A 143 7.47 -2.05 4.33
N LYS A 144 7.06 -2.80 5.37
CA LYS A 144 6.22 -4.00 5.23
C LYS A 144 4.90 -3.68 4.54
N ALA A 145 4.26 -2.56 4.88
CA ALA A 145 3.03 -2.13 4.23
C ALA A 145 3.26 -1.77 2.75
N LEU A 146 4.33 -1.05 2.41
CA LEU A 146 4.66 -0.71 1.02
C LEU A 146 4.87 -1.96 0.19
N THR A 147 5.55 -2.95 0.76
CA THR A 147 6.05 -4.10 0.00
C THR A 147 5.19 -5.35 0.07
N GLU A 148 4.02 -5.29 0.72
CA GLU A 148 3.25 -6.48 1.11
C GLU A 148 4.12 -7.55 1.81
N ASN A 149 4.93 -7.09 2.77
CA ASN A 149 5.97 -7.88 3.45
C ASN A 149 7.06 -8.43 2.49
N GLY A 150 7.50 -7.64 1.52
CA GLY A 150 8.60 -8.00 0.61
C GLY A 150 8.18 -8.75 -0.66
N LYS A 151 6.87 -8.89 -0.92
CA LYS A 151 6.38 -9.58 -2.13
C LYS A 151 6.25 -8.65 -3.33
N ASP A 152 5.77 -7.43 -3.12
CA ASP A 152 5.50 -6.45 -4.18
C ASP A 152 6.41 -5.24 -4.01
N ILE A 153 7.39 -5.09 -4.89
CA ILE A 153 8.30 -3.93 -4.87
C ILE A 153 8.00 -2.94 -5.99
N THR A 154 6.80 -2.95 -6.57
CA THR A 154 6.44 -2.03 -7.67
C THR A 154 6.76 -0.58 -7.28
N TYR A 155 7.58 0.08 -8.12
CA TYR A 155 8.15 1.43 -7.98
C TYR A 155 9.35 1.59 -7.03
N LEU A 156 9.83 0.51 -6.39
CA LEU A 156 10.95 0.52 -5.45
C LEU A 156 12.20 -0.19 -6.02
N GLU A 157 12.10 -0.75 -7.23
CA GLU A 157 13.04 -1.69 -7.83
C GLU A 157 14.49 -1.20 -7.88
N GLU A 158 14.68 0.08 -8.20
CA GLU A 158 16.02 0.67 -8.37
C GLU A 158 16.80 0.74 -7.05
N ASP A 159 16.09 0.93 -5.94
CA ASP A 159 16.68 1.31 -4.65
C ASP A 159 16.50 0.25 -3.56
N ILE A 160 15.77 -0.84 -3.85
CA ILE A 160 15.42 -1.87 -2.88
C ILE A 160 16.66 -2.55 -2.29
N ALA A 161 17.68 -2.83 -3.11
CA ALA A 161 18.86 -3.54 -2.64
C ALA A 161 19.70 -2.69 -1.68
N GLY A 162 19.81 -1.38 -1.95
CA GLY A 162 20.49 -0.44 -1.05
C GLY A 162 19.77 -0.34 0.29
N PHE A 163 18.44 -0.30 0.28
CA PHE A 163 17.64 -0.32 1.51
C PHE A 163 17.82 -1.61 2.31
N VAL A 164 17.81 -2.77 1.64
CA VAL A 164 18.05 -4.06 2.31
C VAL A 164 19.40 -4.06 3.00
N LEU A 165 20.48 -3.68 2.30
CA LEU A 165 21.82 -3.64 2.88
C LEU A 165 21.90 -2.70 4.09
N LEU A 166 21.31 -1.50 3.99
CA LEU A 166 21.20 -0.56 5.10
C LEU A 166 20.54 -1.20 6.33
N TRP A 167 19.41 -1.90 6.13
CA TRP A 167 18.71 -2.56 7.23
C TRP A 167 19.47 -3.74 7.83
N MET A 168 20.21 -4.48 7.01
CA MET A 168 21.10 -5.53 7.52
C MET A 168 22.23 -4.96 8.40
N ASP A 169 22.65 -3.71 8.17
CA ASP A 169 23.62 -3.01 9.02
C ASP A 169 23.01 -2.47 10.32
N ILE A 170 21.74 -2.06 10.29
CA ILE A 170 21.00 -1.66 11.50
C ILE A 170 20.77 -2.88 12.40
N GLY A 171 20.31 -3.99 11.83
CA GLY A 171 20.11 -5.24 12.54
C GLY A 171 19.16 -6.21 11.84
N LEU A 172 19.48 -7.50 11.91
CA LEU A 172 18.68 -8.60 11.38
C LEU A 172 17.66 -9.09 12.41
N THR A 173 16.61 -8.30 12.66
CA THR A 173 15.49 -8.74 13.51
C THR A 173 14.68 -9.84 12.84
N ALA A 174 13.96 -10.66 13.61
CA ALA A 174 13.08 -11.71 13.08
C ALA A 174 12.06 -11.15 12.06
N ASP A 175 11.48 -9.99 12.35
CA ASP A 175 10.56 -9.30 11.44
C ASP A 175 11.23 -8.93 10.11
N PHE A 176 12.44 -8.38 10.15
CA PHE A 176 13.14 -8.00 8.94
C PHE A 176 13.60 -9.23 8.14
N LEU A 177 14.06 -10.30 8.82
CA LEU A 177 14.42 -11.56 8.17
C LEU A 177 13.23 -12.17 7.42
N HIS A 178 12.02 -12.10 7.97
CA HIS A 178 10.82 -12.58 7.27
C HIS A 178 10.54 -11.77 5.99
N VAL A 179 10.74 -10.45 6.02
CA VAL A 179 10.65 -9.61 4.81
C VAL A 179 11.73 -9.96 3.81
N LEU A 180 12.95 -10.20 4.28
CA LEU A 180 14.09 -10.60 3.46
C LEU A 180 13.84 -11.92 2.72
N VAL A 181 13.24 -12.91 3.40
CA VAL A 181 12.83 -14.19 2.78
C VAL A 181 11.87 -13.95 1.62
N ASN A 182 10.87 -13.09 1.81
CA ASN A 182 9.94 -12.78 0.73
C ASN A 182 10.61 -12.00 -0.40
N LEU A 183 11.49 -11.04 -0.11
CA LEU A 183 12.24 -10.33 -1.15
C LEU A 183 13.10 -11.28 -1.98
N VAL A 184 13.81 -12.22 -1.36
CA VAL A 184 14.57 -13.24 -2.09
C VAL A 184 13.63 -14.15 -2.90
N LYS A 185 12.52 -14.59 -2.30
CA LYS A 185 11.57 -15.50 -2.95
C LYS A 185 10.87 -14.91 -4.16
N PHE A 186 10.47 -13.64 -4.09
CA PHE A 186 9.62 -13.00 -5.10
C PHE A 186 10.39 -12.02 -6.00
N ASN A 187 11.52 -11.48 -5.53
CA ASN A 187 12.19 -10.31 -6.12
C ASN A 187 13.73 -10.49 -6.22
N SER A 188 14.23 -11.73 -6.27
CA SER A 188 15.68 -12.03 -6.23
C SER A 188 16.50 -11.26 -7.27
N CYS A 189 15.99 -11.09 -8.50
CA CYS A 189 16.72 -10.43 -9.58
C CYS A 189 17.16 -8.99 -9.25
N TYR A 190 16.48 -8.31 -8.32
CA TYR A 190 16.85 -6.97 -7.87
C TYR A 190 17.93 -6.98 -6.77
N LEU A 191 18.25 -8.15 -6.21
CA LEU A 191 19.23 -8.36 -5.15
C LEU A 191 20.52 -9.01 -5.65
N ASP A 192 20.53 -9.57 -6.86
CA ASP A 192 21.60 -10.42 -7.42
C ASP A 192 23.02 -9.86 -7.23
N GLN A 193 23.23 -8.56 -7.46
CA GLN A 193 24.55 -7.93 -7.34
C GLN A 193 25.06 -7.87 -5.89
N ASN A 194 24.18 -8.00 -4.91
CA ASN A 194 24.48 -7.85 -3.49
C ASN A 194 24.40 -9.18 -2.72
N VAL A 195 24.04 -10.28 -3.38
CA VAL A 195 23.85 -11.61 -2.75
C VAL A 195 25.04 -12.03 -1.91
N SER A 196 26.27 -11.84 -2.40
CA SER A 196 27.48 -12.23 -1.65
C SER A 196 27.61 -11.50 -0.31
N VAL A 197 27.37 -10.19 -0.30
CA VAL A 197 27.40 -9.34 0.91
C VAL A 197 26.27 -9.74 1.85
N MET A 198 25.08 -10.00 1.31
CA MET A 198 23.92 -10.40 2.10
C MET A 198 24.17 -11.76 2.78
N VAL A 199 24.65 -12.76 2.05
CA VAL A 199 25.01 -14.08 2.60
C VAL A 199 26.06 -13.94 3.69
N GLN A 200 27.10 -13.13 3.47
CA GLN A 200 28.13 -12.88 4.48
C GLN A 200 27.54 -12.33 5.79
N LYS A 201 26.66 -11.32 5.70
CA LYS A 201 26.01 -10.72 6.88
C LYS A 201 25.09 -11.72 7.61
N ILE A 202 24.37 -12.53 6.87
CA ILE A 202 23.51 -13.60 7.41
C ILE A 202 24.34 -14.66 8.14
N CYS A 203 25.44 -15.14 7.55
CA CYS A 203 26.35 -16.10 8.19
C CYS A 203 26.97 -15.53 9.47
N LEU A 204 27.31 -14.24 9.49
CA LEU A 204 27.79 -13.57 10.70
C LEU A 204 26.74 -13.53 11.81
N LEU A 205 25.45 -13.38 11.48
CA LEU A 205 24.36 -13.50 12.45
C LEU A 205 24.27 -14.91 13.02
N CYS A 206 24.27 -15.95 12.17
CA CYS A 206 24.20 -17.34 12.61
C CYS A 206 25.32 -17.73 13.59
N ASN A 207 26.52 -17.20 13.36
CA ASN A 207 27.67 -17.48 14.22
C ASN A 207 27.60 -16.75 15.59
N ARG A 208 26.67 -15.81 15.76
CA ARG A 208 26.55 -14.97 16.96
C ARG A 208 25.26 -15.17 17.73
N THR A 209 24.15 -15.51 17.06
CA THR A 209 22.85 -15.67 17.70
C THR A 209 22.74 -17.02 18.42
N THR A 210 22.08 -17.00 19.59
CA THR A 210 21.66 -18.21 20.31
C THR A 210 20.14 -18.42 20.23
N ALA A 211 19.41 -17.56 19.51
CA ALA A 211 17.97 -17.63 19.37
C ALA A 211 17.58 -18.63 18.25
N SER A 212 16.78 -19.63 18.59
CA SER A 212 16.36 -20.67 17.63
C SER A 212 15.52 -20.11 16.48
N THR A 213 14.72 -19.07 16.74
CA THR A 213 13.88 -18.39 15.75
C THR A 213 14.71 -17.75 14.64
N ASP A 214 15.83 -17.11 14.99
CA ASP A 214 16.71 -16.47 14.00
C ASP A 214 17.37 -17.54 13.11
N ILE A 215 17.79 -18.66 13.73
CA ILE A 215 18.40 -19.80 13.03
C ILE A 215 17.41 -20.41 12.03
N GLU A 216 16.16 -20.68 12.45
CA GLU A 216 15.12 -21.26 11.59
C GLU A 216 14.79 -20.37 10.38
N VAL A 217 14.66 -19.06 10.59
CA VAL A 217 14.34 -18.12 9.50
C VAL A 217 15.52 -17.98 8.54
N VAL A 218 16.76 -17.94 9.04
CA VAL A 218 17.95 -17.87 8.18
C VAL A 218 18.09 -19.12 7.29
N PHE A 219 17.72 -20.31 7.77
CA PHE A 219 17.72 -21.52 6.92
C PHE A 219 16.83 -21.40 5.68
N HIS A 220 15.85 -20.50 5.67
CA HIS A 220 15.02 -20.26 4.47
C HIS A 220 15.69 -19.32 3.46
N LEU A 221 16.77 -18.64 3.84
CA LEU A 221 17.53 -17.69 3.01
C LEU A 221 18.78 -18.31 2.37
N LEU A 222 19.34 -19.35 2.98
CA LEU A 222 20.53 -20.09 2.52
C LEU A 222 20.13 -21.30 1.68
#